data_AF-A0A382YJM2-F1
#
_entry.id   AF-A0A382YJM2-F1
#
_cell.length_a   1.000
_cell.length_b   1.000
_cell.length_c   1.000
_cell.angle_alpha   90.00
_cell.angle_beta   90.00
_cell.angle_gamma   90.00
#
_symmetry.space_group_name_H-M   'P 1'
#
loop_
_entity.id
_entity.type
_entity.pdbx_description
1 polymer ?
#
loop_
_entity_poly.entity_id
_entity_poly.type
_entity_poly.pdbx_seq_one_letter_code
_entity_poly.pdbx_strand_id
1 'polypeptide(L)'
;MLKNRIKRWLENYPNVYAGRLSKKNLFRSLTSNSRILPDFIIIGESKCGTTSLYNYMIQHPAIKPALTKEINFFNWSYDKPQNWYSAHFPTKLKKKISKNVFKKPFLTGEATPLYLFNSQVPERMFKIIPNVKIIIVLRNPIDRAYSHYHDLGVRLGKEKRTFDDAIQSELKILEEKNYLITDYDGDFTDRLYQYVTRGIYLDHLKIWMETFPKKQFLILKTEDLENNPSEILSDVFEFLSL
;
A
#
# COMPACT_ATOMS: atom_id res chain seq x y z
N MET A 1 29.59 18.98 19.18
CA MET A 1 28.49 19.83 19.70
C MET A 1 27.19 19.78 18.89
N LEU A 2 27.21 19.97 17.55
CA LEU A 2 25.98 19.98 16.74
C LEU A 2 25.26 18.62 16.69
N LYS A 3 25.99 17.50 16.56
CA LYS A 3 25.42 16.13 16.59
C LYS A 3 24.62 15.84 17.87
N ASN A 4 25.12 16.25 19.03
CA ASN A 4 24.44 16.02 20.31
C ASN A 4 23.21 16.90 20.48
N ARG A 5 23.22 18.12 19.92
CA ARG A 5 22.03 19.01 19.89
C ARG A 5 20.95 18.47 18.96
N ILE A 6 21.32 17.93 17.79
CA ILE A 6 20.38 17.30 16.86
C ILE A 6 19.78 16.03 17.47
N LYS A 7 20.59 15.19 18.13
CA LYS A 7 20.10 13.99 18.82
C LYS A 7 19.08 14.32 19.92
N ARG A 8 19.41 15.27 20.82
CA ARG A 8 18.49 15.76 21.87
C ARG A 8 17.23 16.42 21.31
N TRP A 9 17.34 17.11 20.17
CA TRP A 9 16.17 17.67 19.49
C TRP A 9 15.26 16.55 18.97
N LEU A 10 15.82 15.54 18.29
CA LEU A 10 15.06 14.40 17.76
C LEU A 10 14.39 13.55 18.84
N GLU A 11 15.00 13.41 20.02
CA GLU A 11 14.40 12.77 21.20
C GLU A 11 13.11 13.48 21.66
N ASN A 12 12.97 14.79 21.40
CA ASN A 12 11.79 15.59 21.70
C ASN A 12 10.79 15.69 20.52
N TYR A 13 11.12 15.13 19.35
CA TYR A 13 10.24 15.10 18.17
C TYR A 13 10.16 13.68 17.59
N PRO A 14 9.46 12.74 18.26
CA PRO A 14 9.32 11.35 17.81
C PRO A 14 8.63 11.20 16.44
N ASN A 15 8.00 12.28 15.95
CA ASN A 15 7.42 12.38 14.60
C ASN A 15 8.46 12.57 13.49
N VAL A 16 9.73 12.85 13.85
CA VAL A 16 10.83 12.88 12.89
C VAL A 16 11.22 11.45 12.55
N TYR A 17 10.60 10.95 11.48
CA TYR A 17 11.01 9.81 10.66
C TYR A 17 12.19 9.00 11.22
N ALA A 18 11.89 8.09 12.16
CA ALA A 18 12.86 7.27 12.88
C ALA A 18 13.47 6.13 12.02
N GLY A 19 13.73 6.39 10.73
CA GLY A 19 14.66 5.56 9.97
C GLY A 19 16.10 5.81 10.42
N ARG A 20 17.05 4.99 9.95
CA ARG A 20 18.50 5.27 10.11
C ARG A 20 18.77 6.73 9.77
N LEU A 21 19.32 7.48 10.73
CA LEU A 21 19.65 8.90 10.62
C LEU A 21 20.41 9.17 9.33
N SER A 22 19.70 9.69 8.33
CA SER A 22 20.28 10.09 7.05
C SER A 22 19.91 11.54 6.77
N LYS A 23 20.83 12.29 6.15
CA LYS A 23 20.56 13.67 5.71
C LYS A 23 19.28 13.74 4.85
N LYS A 24 19.01 12.69 4.07
CA LYS A 24 17.81 12.52 3.26
C LYS A 24 16.55 12.46 4.11
N ASN A 25 16.50 11.61 5.14
CA ASN A 25 15.32 11.47 6.01
C ASN A 25 15.06 12.75 6.81
N LEU A 26 16.11 13.39 7.32
CA LEU A 26 15.99 14.67 8.02
C LEU A 26 15.40 15.77 7.11
N PHE A 27 15.94 15.93 5.90
CA PHE A 27 15.41 16.89 4.94
C PHE A 27 13.93 16.62 4.62
N ARG A 28 13.53 15.35 4.51
CA ARG A 28 12.14 14.98 4.22
C ARG A 28 11.22 15.30 5.38
N SER A 29 11.63 15.01 6.62
CA SER A 29 10.88 15.39 7.82
C SER A 29 10.71 16.90 7.93
N LEU A 30 11.77 17.68 7.69
CA LEU A 30 11.74 19.15 7.72
C LEU A 30 10.86 19.75 6.62
N THR A 31 10.67 19.04 5.51
CA THR A 31 9.89 19.50 4.35
C THR A 31 8.52 18.84 4.26
N SER A 32 8.10 18.08 5.27
CA SER A 32 6.85 17.30 5.29
C SER A 32 5.61 18.13 4.97
N ASN A 33 5.45 19.30 5.59
CA ASN A 33 4.30 20.20 5.38
C ASN A 33 4.25 20.79 3.95
N SER A 34 5.38 20.79 3.24
CA SER A 34 5.52 21.29 1.87
C SER A 34 5.56 20.16 0.84
N ARG A 35 5.15 18.95 1.21
CA ARG A 35 4.98 17.80 0.32
C ARG A 35 3.53 17.59 -0.05
N ILE A 36 3.34 16.89 -1.17
CA ILE A 36 2.02 16.54 -1.67
C ILE A 36 1.55 15.23 -1.06
N LEU A 37 0.27 14.92 -1.23
CA LEU A 37 -0.33 13.62 -0.99
C LEU A 37 -0.40 12.83 -2.30
N PRO A 38 -0.60 11.50 -2.25
CA PRO A 38 -0.69 10.68 -3.45
C PRO A 38 -1.92 11.00 -4.28
N ASP A 39 -1.75 10.93 -5.59
CA ASP A 39 -2.81 11.02 -6.58
C ASP A 39 -3.46 9.62 -6.82
N PHE A 40 -2.70 8.55 -6.61
CA PHE A 40 -3.19 7.16 -6.66
C PHE A 40 -2.57 6.26 -5.60
N ILE A 41 -3.25 5.17 -5.25
CA ILE A 41 -2.73 4.11 -4.37
C ILE A 41 -3.07 2.74 -4.95
N ILE A 42 -2.08 1.84 -5.01
CA ILE A 42 -2.31 0.41 -5.25
C ILE A 42 -2.54 -0.25 -3.90
N ILE A 43 -3.80 -0.60 -3.61
CA ILE A 43 -4.20 -1.02 -2.25
C ILE A 43 -4.12 -2.53 -2.04
N GLY A 44 -3.95 -3.33 -3.09
CA GLY A 44 -3.97 -4.77 -2.94
C GLY A 44 -4.15 -5.57 -4.22
N GLU A 45 -4.16 -6.89 -4.15
CA GLU A 45 -3.81 -7.66 -2.92
C GLU A 45 -2.35 -8.13 -2.93
N SER A 46 -1.81 -8.43 -1.75
CA SER A 46 -0.55 -9.14 -1.59
C SER A 46 -0.50 -10.39 -2.48
N LYS A 47 0.67 -10.64 -3.07
CA LYS A 47 0.94 -11.77 -3.96
C LYS A 47 0.16 -11.75 -5.30
N CYS A 48 -0.39 -10.60 -5.69
CA CYS A 48 -1.09 -10.40 -6.96
C CYS A 48 -0.30 -9.54 -7.98
N GLY A 49 1.01 -9.36 -7.81
CA GLY A 49 1.82 -8.61 -8.80
C GLY A 49 1.85 -7.08 -8.63
N THR A 50 1.35 -6.54 -7.52
CA THR A 50 1.37 -5.10 -7.19
C THR A 50 2.78 -4.47 -7.17
N THR A 51 3.83 -5.27 -6.91
CA THR A 51 5.23 -4.82 -7.02
C THR A 51 5.64 -4.58 -8.46
N SER A 52 5.37 -5.52 -9.36
CA SER A 52 5.64 -5.38 -10.79
C SER A 52 4.87 -4.19 -11.37
N LEU A 53 3.56 -4.11 -11.11
CA LEU A 53 2.73 -3.00 -11.57
C LEU A 53 3.28 -1.64 -11.13
N TYR A 54 3.55 -1.46 -9.84
CA TYR A 54 4.10 -0.19 -9.33
C TYR A 54 5.45 0.15 -10.00
N ASN A 55 6.33 -0.84 -10.17
CA ASN A 55 7.64 -0.64 -10.80
C ASN A 55 7.53 -0.27 -12.28
N TYR A 56 6.52 -0.77 -12.99
CA TYR A 56 6.24 -0.36 -14.36
C TYR A 56 5.68 1.06 -14.42
N MET A 57 4.70 1.38 -13.56
CA MET A 57 4.09 2.71 -13.52
C MET A 57 5.11 3.83 -13.27
N ILE A 58 6.06 3.64 -12.33
CA ILE A 58 7.05 4.67 -12.00
C ILE A 58 8.13 4.88 -13.09
N GLN A 59 8.14 4.06 -14.14
CA GLN A 59 8.96 4.32 -15.33
C GLN A 59 8.34 5.42 -16.21
N HIS A 60 7.03 5.66 -16.09
CA HIS A 60 6.36 6.73 -16.82
C HIS A 60 6.88 8.11 -16.37
N PRO A 61 7.28 9.01 -17.29
CA PRO A 61 7.95 10.26 -16.93
C PRO A 61 7.10 11.19 -16.05
N ALA A 62 5.78 11.09 -16.13
CA ALA A 62 4.85 11.88 -15.31
C ALA A 62 4.64 11.34 -13.88
N ILE A 63 4.98 10.07 -13.61
CA ILE A 63 4.78 9.44 -12.31
C ILE A 63 6.08 9.52 -11.51
N LYS A 64 6.02 10.13 -10.33
CA LYS A 64 7.16 10.19 -9.41
C LYS A 64 6.95 9.19 -8.27
N PRO A 65 7.96 8.35 -7.97
CA PRO A 65 7.83 7.32 -6.95
C PRO A 65 7.72 7.95 -5.55
N ALA A 66 6.97 7.28 -4.68
CA ALA A 66 7.12 7.46 -3.24
C ALA A 66 8.54 7.06 -2.79
N LEU A 67 8.93 7.50 -1.59
CA LEU A 67 10.25 7.20 -1.01
C LEU A 67 10.49 5.69 -0.87
N THR A 68 9.45 4.96 -0.50
CA THR A 68 9.44 3.52 -0.26
C THR A 68 8.08 2.99 -0.66
N LYS A 69 8.03 1.74 -1.10
CA LYS A 69 6.78 0.96 -1.15
C LYS A 69 6.34 0.59 0.27
N GLU A 70 5.10 0.14 0.39
CA GLU A 70 4.54 -0.37 1.64
C GLU A 70 4.71 0.62 2.80
N ILE A 71 4.17 1.82 2.60
CA ILE A 71 4.26 2.90 3.59
C ILE A 71 3.51 2.52 4.87
N ASN A 72 2.45 1.71 4.75
CA ASN A 72 1.68 1.22 5.88
C ASN A 72 1.15 2.34 6.81
N PHE A 73 0.74 3.46 6.21
CA PHE A 73 0.21 4.61 6.94
C PHE A 73 -1.22 4.36 7.42
N PHE A 74 -2.12 3.88 6.56
CA PHE A 74 -3.52 3.74 6.94
C PHE A 74 -3.82 2.51 7.81
N ASN A 75 -2.89 1.56 7.90
CA ASN A 75 -2.97 0.40 8.79
C ASN A 75 -2.10 0.59 10.04
N TRP A 76 -0.79 0.28 9.98
CA TRP A 76 0.08 0.15 11.15
C TRP A 76 0.59 1.48 11.71
N SER A 77 0.74 2.50 10.87
CA SER A 77 1.33 3.80 11.25
C SER A 77 0.28 4.91 11.30
N TYR A 78 -1.00 4.58 11.52
CA TYR A 78 -2.09 5.56 11.50
C TYR A 78 -2.08 6.47 12.74
N ASP A 79 -1.36 6.06 13.80
CA ASP A 79 -1.04 6.90 14.96
C ASP A 79 -0.12 8.07 14.58
N LYS A 80 0.59 7.99 13.46
CA LYS A 80 1.48 9.06 13.00
C LYS A 80 0.69 10.22 12.39
N PRO A 81 1.17 11.46 12.55
CA PRO A 81 0.52 12.61 11.94
C PRO A 81 0.57 12.55 10.40
N GLN A 82 -0.40 13.15 9.71
CA GLN A 82 -0.46 13.18 8.24
C GLN A 82 0.83 13.71 7.58
N ASN A 83 1.56 14.61 8.23
CA ASN A 83 2.82 15.13 7.68
C ASN A 83 3.94 14.06 7.69
N TRP A 84 3.88 13.05 8.56
CA TRP A 84 4.72 11.87 8.47
C TRP A 84 4.45 11.14 7.15
N TYR A 85 3.17 10.98 6.77
CA TYR A 85 2.79 10.36 5.50
C TYR A 85 3.22 11.20 4.28
N SER A 86 2.95 12.51 4.29
CA SER A 86 3.37 13.39 3.19
C SER A 86 4.90 13.40 3.01
N ALA A 87 5.67 13.10 4.07
CA ALA A 87 7.11 12.97 4.00
C ALA A 87 7.57 11.88 3.02
N HIS A 88 6.71 10.96 2.56
CA HIS A 88 7.03 9.95 1.54
C HIS A 88 6.90 10.43 0.10
N PHE A 89 6.29 11.58 -0.16
CA PHE A 89 5.99 12.05 -1.53
C PHE A 89 6.82 13.27 -1.96
N PRO A 90 6.85 13.63 -3.25
CA PRO A 90 7.54 14.82 -3.74
C PRO A 90 7.06 16.14 -3.11
N THR A 91 7.84 17.21 -3.27
CA THR A 91 7.48 18.54 -2.77
C THR A 91 6.44 19.21 -3.68
N LYS A 92 5.61 20.08 -3.10
CA LYS A 92 4.68 20.96 -3.82
C LYS A 92 5.40 21.79 -4.89
N LEU A 93 6.61 22.26 -4.59
CA LEU A 93 7.45 23.00 -5.54
C LEU A 93 7.81 22.17 -6.78
N LYS A 94 8.19 20.90 -6.63
CA LYS A 94 8.48 20.01 -7.78
C LYS A 94 7.25 19.83 -8.67
N LYS A 95 6.06 19.61 -8.08
CA LYS A 95 4.80 19.51 -8.82
C LYS A 95 4.49 20.83 -9.56
N LYS A 96 4.66 21.97 -8.88
CA LYS A 96 4.45 23.32 -9.46
C LYS A 96 5.38 23.59 -10.65
N ILE A 97 6.68 23.30 -10.53
CA ILE A 97 7.64 23.48 -11.61
C ILE A 97 7.28 22.58 -12.81
N SER A 98 6.98 21.30 -12.57
CA SER A 98 6.57 20.38 -13.64
C SER A 98 5.34 20.87 -14.41
N LYS A 99 4.30 21.28 -13.69
CA LYS A 99 3.04 21.71 -14.31
C LYS A 99 3.13 23.09 -14.95
N ASN A 100 3.79 24.05 -14.31
CA ASN A 100 3.71 25.45 -14.75
C ASN A 100 4.82 25.83 -15.72
N VAL A 101 6.03 25.30 -15.51
CA VAL A 101 7.22 25.60 -16.32
C VAL A 101 7.32 24.60 -17.47
N PHE A 102 7.34 23.31 -17.15
CA PHE A 102 7.52 22.27 -18.17
C PHE A 102 6.23 21.85 -18.87
N LYS A 103 5.06 22.29 -18.37
CA LYS A 103 3.73 21.90 -18.89
C LYS A 103 3.53 20.39 -18.95
N LYS A 104 4.17 19.63 -18.04
CA LYS A 104 4.09 18.17 -17.97
C LYS A 104 3.17 17.72 -16.82
N PRO A 105 2.35 16.67 -17.03
CA PRO A 105 1.64 16.00 -15.94
C PRO A 105 2.60 15.57 -14.84
N PHE A 106 2.10 15.55 -13.61
CA PHE A 106 2.89 15.17 -12.43
C PHE A 106 1.98 14.49 -11.42
N LEU A 107 2.15 13.19 -11.31
CA LEU A 107 1.45 12.32 -10.39
C LEU A 107 2.44 11.66 -9.44
N THR A 108 1.97 11.27 -8.26
CA THR A 108 2.70 10.40 -7.35
C THR A 108 1.73 9.44 -6.68
N GLY A 109 2.24 8.30 -6.25
CA GLY A 109 1.40 7.30 -5.59
C GLY A 109 2.25 6.33 -4.79
N GLU A 110 1.58 5.48 -4.04
CA GLU A 110 2.22 4.39 -3.30
C GLU A 110 1.52 3.06 -3.57
N ALA A 111 2.11 2.00 -3.06
CA ALA A 111 1.57 0.66 -3.14
C ALA A 111 1.77 -0.04 -1.80
N THR A 112 0.67 -0.28 -1.10
CA THR A 112 0.64 -1.02 0.17
C THR A 112 -0.45 -2.08 0.04
N PRO A 113 -0.11 -3.32 -0.37
CA PRO A 113 -1.10 -4.31 -0.73
C PRO A 113 -2.01 -4.75 0.42
N LEU A 114 -1.55 -4.65 1.66
CA LEU A 114 -2.35 -5.01 2.84
C LEU A 114 -3.55 -4.08 3.08
N TYR A 115 -3.63 -2.93 2.41
CA TYR A 115 -4.74 -2.01 2.59
C TYR A 115 -6.09 -2.62 2.20
N LEU A 116 -6.15 -3.42 1.14
CA LEU A 116 -7.40 -4.03 0.69
C LEU A 116 -8.06 -4.85 1.80
N PHE A 117 -7.27 -5.65 2.51
CA PHE A 117 -7.74 -6.57 3.55
C PHE A 117 -8.14 -5.89 4.87
N ASN A 118 -7.63 -4.69 5.15
CA ASN A 118 -7.90 -4.03 6.42
C ASN A 118 -9.19 -3.19 6.35
N SER A 119 -10.23 -3.64 7.06
CA SER A 119 -11.56 -3.02 7.07
C SER A 119 -11.61 -1.58 7.60
N GLN A 120 -10.61 -1.14 8.37
CA GLN A 120 -10.53 0.24 8.88
C GLN A 120 -9.84 1.20 7.90
N VAL A 121 -9.07 0.69 6.94
CA VAL A 121 -8.31 1.52 5.99
C VAL A 121 -9.18 2.39 5.10
N PRO A 122 -10.31 1.93 4.52
CA PRO A 122 -11.14 2.75 3.64
C PRO A 122 -11.54 4.08 4.29
N GLU A 123 -12.10 4.02 5.50
CA GLU A 123 -12.58 5.21 6.22
C GLU A 123 -11.42 6.16 6.57
N ARG A 124 -10.31 5.60 7.05
CA ARG A 124 -9.09 6.37 7.36
C ARG A 124 -8.52 7.07 6.13
N MET A 125 -8.53 6.39 4.99
CA MET A 125 -8.07 6.92 3.72
C MET A 125 -8.99 8.02 3.21
N PHE A 126 -10.31 7.82 3.27
CA PHE A 126 -11.30 8.80 2.82
C PHE A 126 -11.19 10.12 3.59
N LYS A 127 -10.92 10.07 4.90
CA LYS A 127 -10.70 11.26 5.74
C LYS A 127 -9.54 12.15 5.27
N ILE A 128 -8.52 11.59 4.61
CA ILE A 128 -7.28 12.29 4.29
C ILE A 128 -7.13 12.57 2.79
N ILE A 129 -7.55 11.63 1.94
CA ILE A 129 -7.42 11.69 0.47
C ILE A 129 -8.70 11.18 -0.22
N PRO A 130 -9.86 11.84 -0.04
CA PRO A 130 -11.15 11.35 -0.53
C PRO A 130 -11.22 11.20 -2.06
N ASN A 131 -10.39 11.93 -2.81
CA ASN A 131 -10.38 11.94 -4.27
C ASN A 131 -9.29 11.05 -4.90
N VAL A 132 -8.62 10.19 -4.10
CA VAL A 132 -7.53 9.33 -4.59
C VAL A 132 -8.02 8.30 -5.60
N LYS A 133 -7.21 8.00 -6.61
CA LYS A 133 -7.45 6.87 -7.53
C LYS A 133 -6.96 5.57 -6.89
N ILE A 134 -7.82 4.58 -6.80
CA ILE A 134 -7.58 3.30 -6.13
C ILE A 134 -7.38 2.23 -7.18
N ILE A 135 -6.25 1.53 -7.14
CA ILE A 135 -5.92 0.45 -8.06
C ILE A 135 -5.83 -0.85 -7.25
N ILE A 136 -6.46 -1.89 -7.78
CA ILE A 136 -6.50 -3.23 -7.19
C ILE A 136 -6.03 -4.22 -8.25
N VAL A 137 -5.14 -5.12 -7.89
CA VAL A 137 -4.75 -6.28 -8.71
C VAL A 137 -5.18 -7.53 -7.97
N LEU A 138 -6.03 -8.32 -8.60
CA LEU A 138 -6.53 -9.58 -8.06
C LEU A 138 -5.94 -10.74 -8.85
N ARG A 139 -5.76 -11.87 -8.17
CA ARG A 139 -5.27 -13.13 -8.74
C ARG A 139 -6.29 -14.20 -8.46
N ASN A 140 -6.27 -15.33 -9.17
CA ASN A 140 -6.91 -16.54 -8.66
C ASN A 140 -6.56 -16.74 -7.16
N PRO A 141 -7.56 -16.81 -6.26
CA PRO A 141 -7.32 -16.83 -4.82
C PRO A 141 -6.53 -18.07 -4.37
N ILE A 142 -6.62 -19.18 -5.08
CA ILE A 142 -5.83 -20.40 -4.82
C ILE A 142 -4.35 -20.13 -5.10
N ASP A 143 -4.05 -19.59 -6.29
CA ASP A 143 -2.66 -19.28 -6.69
C ASP A 143 -2.05 -18.18 -5.80
N ARG A 144 -2.87 -17.22 -5.37
CA ARG A 144 -2.49 -16.20 -4.40
C ARG A 144 -2.13 -16.82 -3.05
N ALA A 145 -2.97 -17.72 -2.54
CA ALA A 145 -2.74 -18.43 -1.28
C ALA A 145 -1.44 -19.25 -1.34
N TYR A 146 -1.25 -20.02 -2.41
CA TYR A 146 -0.04 -20.80 -2.62
C TYR A 146 1.21 -19.93 -2.75
N SER A 147 1.11 -18.82 -3.48
CA SER A 147 2.20 -17.85 -3.58
C SER A 147 2.56 -17.25 -2.21
N HIS A 148 1.57 -16.96 -1.36
CA HIS A 148 1.80 -16.48 0.00
C HIS A 148 2.45 -17.54 0.89
N TYR A 149 2.00 -18.79 0.80
CA TYR A 149 2.60 -19.93 1.49
C TYR A 149 4.08 -20.11 1.12
N HIS A 150 4.41 -20.11 -0.18
CA HIS A 150 5.79 -20.20 -0.64
C HIS A 150 6.64 -19.02 -0.17
N ASP A 151 6.06 -17.82 -0.12
CA ASP A 151 6.70 -16.62 0.40
C ASP A 151 7.14 -16.77 1.85
N LEU A 152 6.24 -17.28 2.69
CA LEU A 152 6.48 -17.45 4.11
C LEU A 152 7.37 -18.66 4.42
N GLY A 153 7.16 -19.78 3.73
CA GLY A 153 7.91 -21.02 3.94
C GLY A 153 9.33 -20.96 3.37
N VAL A 154 9.45 -20.64 2.08
CA VAL A 154 10.75 -20.72 1.38
C VAL A 154 11.58 -19.46 1.60
N ARG A 155 11.00 -18.27 1.36
CA ARG A 155 11.79 -17.02 1.42
C ARG A 155 12.05 -16.56 2.85
N LEU A 156 11.07 -16.74 3.75
CA LEU A 156 11.14 -16.22 5.11
C LEU A 156 11.37 -17.30 6.18
N GLY A 157 11.27 -18.59 5.85
CA GLY A 157 11.48 -19.70 6.80
C GLY A 157 10.48 -19.74 7.95
N LYS A 158 9.31 -19.09 7.79
CA LYS A 158 8.31 -18.89 8.85
C LYS A 158 7.22 -19.94 8.86
N GLU A 159 6.82 -20.42 7.68
CA GLU A 159 5.86 -21.52 7.55
C GLU A 159 6.62 -22.84 7.41
N LYS A 160 6.34 -23.79 8.30
CA LYS A 160 7.00 -25.09 8.33
C LYS A 160 6.03 -26.25 8.05
N ARG A 161 4.73 -25.96 8.05
CA ARG A 161 3.68 -26.94 7.75
C ARG A 161 3.60 -27.16 6.24
N THR A 162 2.92 -28.22 5.83
CA THR A 162 2.51 -28.39 4.43
C THR A 162 1.46 -27.33 4.04
N PHE A 163 1.22 -27.15 2.74
CA PHE A 163 0.19 -26.22 2.29
C PHE A 163 -1.19 -26.63 2.80
N ASP A 164 -1.56 -27.91 2.66
CA ASP A 164 -2.82 -28.46 3.15
C ASP A 164 -3.00 -28.23 4.65
N ASP A 165 -2.00 -28.56 5.48
CA ASP A 165 -2.07 -28.36 6.93
C ASP A 165 -2.24 -26.88 7.31
N ALA A 166 -1.57 -25.99 6.58
CA ALA A 166 -1.65 -24.56 6.80
C ALA A 166 -3.05 -24.01 6.49
N ILE A 167 -3.67 -24.48 5.39
CA ILE A 167 -5.05 -24.13 5.02
C ILE A 167 -6.04 -24.70 6.03
N GLN A 168 -5.95 -26.00 6.36
CA GLN A 168 -6.86 -26.64 7.31
C GLN A 168 -6.80 -25.99 8.69
N SER A 169 -5.59 -25.61 9.13
CA SER A 169 -5.42 -24.87 10.38
C SER A 169 -6.10 -23.50 10.36
N GLU A 170 -6.07 -22.77 9.25
CA GLU A 170 -6.79 -21.49 9.14
C GLU A 170 -8.30 -21.70 9.17
N LEU A 171 -8.82 -22.64 8.37
CA LEU A 171 -10.26 -22.95 8.31
C LEU A 171 -10.83 -23.33 9.69
N LYS A 172 -10.13 -24.22 10.41
CA LYS A 172 -10.52 -24.63 11.76
C LYS A 172 -10.62 -23.44 12.72
N ILE A 173 -9.68 -22.50 12.66
CA ILE A 173 -9.69 -21.31 13.53
C ILE A 173 -10.85 -20.37 13.17
N LEU A 174 -11.17 -20.23 11.87
CA LEU A 174 -12.32 -19.43 11.42
C LEU A 174 -13.63 -20.00 11.95
N GLU A 175 -13.80 -21.32 11.90
CA GLU A 175 -14.97 -22.02 12.44
C GLU A 175 -15.08 -21.88 13.97
N GLU A 176 -14.00 -22.13 14.70
CA GLU A 176 -14.00 -22.14 16.18
C GLU A 176 -14.30 -20.76 16.79
N LYS A 177 -13.83 -19.69 16.14
CA LYS A 177 -13.89 -18.33 16.71
C LYS A 177 -14.98 -17.46 16.12
N ASN A 178 -15.73 -17.95 15.14
CA ASN A 178 -16.77 -17.19 14.44
C ASN A 178 -16.25 -15.83 13.94
N TYR A 179 -14.98 -15.79 13.51
CA TYR A 179 -14.37 -14.58 12.98
C TYR A 179 -15.04 -14.16 11.69
N LEU A 180 -15.39 -12.89 11.57
CA LEU A 180 -15.78 -12.34 10.28
C LEU A 180 -14.53 -12.24 9.41
N ILE A 181 -14.69 -12.48 8.12
CA ILE A 181 -13.61 -12.36 7.11
C ILE A 181 -12.97 -10.96 7.13
N THR A 182 -13.71 -9.96 7.61
CA THR A 182 -13.36 -8.54 7.69
C THR A 182 -12.77 -8.12 9.04
N ASP A 183 -12.67 -9.03 10.01
CA ASP A 183 -12.13 -8.73 11.33
C ASP A 183 -10.61 -8.52 11.24
N TYR A 184 -10.21 -7.24 11.28
CA TYR A 184 -8.82 -6.85 11.43
C TYR A 184 -8.57 -6.54 12.92
N ASP A 185 -8.44 -7.59 13.72
CA ASP A 185 -7.92 -7.48 15.08
C ASP A 185 -6.41 -7.81 15.04
N GLY A 186 -5.58 -7.07 15.79
CA GLY A 186 -4.12 -7.25 15.79
C GLY A 186 -3.66 -8.63 16.28
N ASP A 187 -4.48 -9.31 17.08
CA ASP A 187 -4.25 -10.64 17.64
C ASP A 187 -4.60 -11.76 16.62
N PHE A 188 -5.54 -11.51 15.71
CA PHE A 188 -5.93 -12.37 14.58
C PHE A 188 -4.86 -12.36 13.47
N THR A 189 -4.29 -11.19 13.18
CA THR A 189 -3.19 -11.05 12.20
C THR A 189 -1.87 -11.68 12.64
N ASP A 190 -1.62 -11.76 13.95
CA ASP A 190 -0.40 -12.34 14.49
C ASP A 190 -0.45 -13.87 14.58
N ARG A 191 -1.66 -14.45 14.54
CA ARG A 191 -1.89 -15.91 14.71
C ARG A 191 -2.16 -16.64 13.40
N LEU A 192 -2.53 -15.93 12.34
CA LEU A 192 -2.84 -16.52 11.04
C LEU A 192 -2.09 -15.84 9.92
N TYR A 193 -1.50 -16.66 9.05
CA TYR A 193 -0.90 -16.19 7.81
C TYR A 193 -1.94 -15.85 6.72
N GLN A 194 -3.23 -16.04 6.98
CA GLN A 194 -4.34 -15.51 6.17
C GLN A 194 -4.23 -15.92 4.68
N TYR A 195 -4.03 -17.21 4.44
CA TYR A 195 -3.98 -17.81 3.10
C TYR A 195 -5.37 -17.85 2.46
N VAL A 196 -6.42 -18.12 3.21
CA VAL A 196 -7.80 -18.20 2.70
C VAL A 196 -8.48 -16.84 2.75
N THR A 197 -8.54 -16.23 3.94
CA THR A 197 -9.31 -15.00 4.22
C THR A 197 -8.97 -13.82 3.31
N ARG A 198 -7.68 -13.62 2.97
CA ARG A 198 -7.25 -12.59 2.02
C ARG A 198 -7.61 -12.87 0.56
N GLY A 199 -7.94 -14.12 0.23
CA GLY A 199 -8.45 -14.51 -1.08
C GLY A 199 -9.96 -14.29 -1.26
N ILE A 200 -10.70 -13.99 -0.17
CA ILE A 200 -12.14 -13.71 -0.22
C ILE A 200 -12.36 -12.23 -0.51
N TYR A 201 -12.07 -11.82 -1.75
CA TYR A 201 -12.00 -10.40 -2.12
C TYR A 201 -13.32 -9.65 -2.00
N LEU A 202 -14.44 -10.32 -2.25
CA LEU A 202 -15.74 -9.66 -2.40
C LEU A 202 -16.15 -8.89 -1.14
N ASP A 203 -15.93 -9.46 0.05
CA ASP A 203 -16.35 -8.83 1.30
C ASP A 203 -15.48 -7.61 1.62
N HIS A 204 -14.19 -7.67 1.34
CA HIS A 204 -13.30 -6.51 1.43
C HIS A 204 -13.71 -5.41 0.44
N LEU A 205 -13.98 -5.79 -0.82
CA LEU A 205 -14.37 -4.83 -1.87
C LEU A 205 -15.68 -4.10 -1.55
N LYS A 206 -16.66 -4.76 -0.91
CA LYS A 206 -17.91 -4.12 -0.48
C LYS A 206 -17.64 -2.92 0.43
N ILE A 207 -16.83 -3.10 1.48
CA ILE A 207 -16.47 -2.03 2.42
C ILE A 207 -15.80 -0.85 1.69
N TRP A 208 -14.87 -1.16 0.78
CA TRP A 208 -14.20 -0.16 -0.05
C TRP A 208 -15.18 0.62 -0.94
N MET A 209 -16.12 -0.07 -1.60
CA MET A 209 -17.09 0.53 -2.51
C MET A 209 -18.24 1.25 -1.81
N GLU A 210 -18.52 0.94 -0.55
CA GLU A 210 -19.42 1.72 0.32
C GLU A 210 -18.77 3.05 0.74
N THR A 211 -17.44 3.08 0.83
CA THR A 211 -16.69 4.27 1.26
C THR A 211 -16.29 5.19 0.11
N PHE A 212 -15.87 4.64 -1.03
CA PHE A 212 -15.44 5.39 -2.21
C PHE A 212 -16.35 5.12 -3.42
N PRO A 213 -16.60 6.12 -4.29
CA PRO A 213 -17.40 5.91 -5.47
C PRO A 213 -16.68 5.01 -6.48
N LYS A 214 -17.46 4.15 -7.16
CA LYS A 214 -16.95 3.15 -8.13
C LYS A 214 -15.98 3.71 -9.18
N LYS A 215 -16.18 4.94 -9.65
CA LYS A 215 -15.30 5.63 -10.64
C LYS A 215 -13.86 5.88 -10.15
N GLN A 216 -13.61 5.74 -8.85
CA GLN A 216 -12.28 5.85 -8.26
C GLN A 216 -11.53 4.52 -8.24
N PHE A 217 -12.13 3.41 -8.71
CA PHE A 217 -11.49 2.10 -8.72
C PHE A 217 -11.09 1.67 -10.13
N LEU A 218 -9.90 1.09 -10.23
CA LEU A 218 -9.47 0.24 -11.34
C LEU A 218 -9.11 -1.13 -10.76
N ILE A 219 -9.79 -2.18 -11.23
CA ILE A 219 -9.56 -3.56 -10.80
C ILE A 219 -8.95 -4.33 -11.97
N LEU A 220 -7.78 -4.88 -11.74
CA LEU A 220 -6.96 -5.58 -12.73
C LEU A 220 -6.80 -7.05 -12.32
N LYS A 221 -6.47 -7.89 -13.29
CA LYS A 221 -6.11 -9.29 -13.05
C LYS A 221 -4.60 -9.48 -13.16
N THR A 222 -4.04 -10.32 -12.30
CA THR A 222 -2.62 -10.68 -12.35
C THR A 222 -2.28 -11.35 -13.69
N GLU A 223 -3.16 -12.22 -14.17
CA GLU A 223 -2.97 -13.00 -15.40
C GLU A 223 -2.89 -12.07 -16.63
N ASP A 224 -3.69 -11.00 -16.66
CA ASP A 224 -3.65 -10.02 -17.75
C ASP A 224 -2.39 -9.14 -17.66
N LEU A 225 -1.95 -8.78 -16.45
CA LEU A 225 -0.70 -8.05 -16.22
C LEU A 225 0.53 -8.87 -16.64
N GLU A 226 0.50 -10.19 -16.46
CA GLU A 226 1.56 -11.10 -16.85
C GLU A 226 1.62 -11.31 -18.37
N ASN A 227 0.47 -11.52 -19.00
CA ASN A 227 0.39 -11.85 -20.43
C ASN A 227 0.43 -10.61 -21.34
N ASN A 228 -0.19 -9.50 -20.91
CA ASN A 228 -0.37 -8.28 -21.71
C ASN A 228 0.03 -7.01 -20.93
N PRO A 229 1.27 -6.90 -20.40
CA PRO A 229 1.66 -5.80 -19.51
C PRO A 229 1.52 -4.41 -20.15
N SER A 230 1.76 -4.28 -21.45
CA SER A 230 1.64 -3.00 -22.15
C SER A 230 0.20 -2.50 -22.24
N GLU A 231 -0.77 -3.40 -22.46
CA GLU A 231 -2.20 -3.07 -22.51
C GLU A 231 -2.69 -2.66 -21.12
N ILE A 232 -2.36 -3.44 -20.10
CA ILE A 232 -2.70 -3.09 -18.70
C ILE A 232 -2.10 -1.75 -18.29
N LEU A 233 -0.88 -1.43 -18.72
CA LEU A 233 -0.29 -0.12 -18.44
C LEU A 233 -1.01 1.00 -19.18
N SER A 234 -1.49 0.77 -20.40
CA SER A 234 -2.33 1.73 -21.13
C SER A 234 -3.60 2.05 -20.35
N ASP A 235 -4.33 1.02 -19.90
CA ASP A 235 -5.55 1.18 -19.09
C ASP A 235 -5.29 1.95 -17.79
N VAL A 236 -4.17 1.63 -17.13
CA VAL A 236 -3.75 2.31 -15.90
C VAL A 236 -3.45 3.78 -16.18
N PHE A 237 -2.76 4.11 -17.26
CA PHE A 237 -2.44 5.49 -17.61
C PHE A 237 -3.68 6.28 -18.02
N GLU A 238 -4.59 5.69 -18.80
CA GLU A 238 -5.87 6.30 -19.13
C GLU A 238 -6.71 6.58 -17.86
N PHE A 239 -6.80 5.60 -16.96
CA PHE A 239 -7.49 5.76 -15.67
C PHE A 239 -6.92 6.89 -14.79
N LEU A 240 -5.60 7.11 -14.90
CA LEU A 240 -4.86 8.20 -14.25
C LEU A 240 -4.82 9.49 -15.06
N SER A 241 -5.44 9.50 -16.25
CA SER A 241 -5.47 10.62 -17.18
C SER A 241 -4.08 11.07 -17.63
N LEU A 242 -3.25 10.09 -18.02
CA LEU A 242 -1.90 10.27 -18.57
C LEU A 242 -1.81 9.87 -20.04
#